data_AF-A0A0G0RHN9-F1
#
_entry.id   AF-A0A0G0RHN9-F1
#
_cell.length_a   1.000
_cell.length_b   1.000
_cell.length_c   1.000
_cell.angle_alpha   90.00
_cell.angle_beta   90.00
_cell.angle_gamma   90.00
#
_symmetry.space_group_name_H-M   'P 1'
#
loop_
_entity.id
_entity.type
_entity.pdbx_description
1 polymer ?
#
loop_
_entity_poly.entity_id
_entity_poly.type
_entity_poly.pdbx_seq_one_letter_code
_entity_poly.pdbx_strand_id
1 'polypeptide(L)'
;MSPIVILQIHAKNKPLAKDVKLRLVAERTPGFSGADLSNVLNEAAILTGRQGQKEITLEYLYSAIEKVMLGPERRSRVISKKEKEITAYHEAGHAVVAHFLPHTDPVHKISIIARGQAGGYTLKLPTEDRHMHTKQEFLEEIAVLLGGYLMIFLGREIHGQRDYSEKVAEQIDQEVLAFINQGQALAQEILRSRKDELAKVVKELLEKETIERYEFEKLVGKKQLAEGEVEVGTEGK
;
A
#
# COMPACT_ATOMS: atom_id res chain seq x y z
N MET A 1 -5.34 -14.37 -19.83
CA MET A 1 -6.49 -13.48 -20.15
C MET A 1 -6.24 -12.17 -19.43
N SER A 2 -6.38 -11.02 -20.09
CA SER A 2 -6.09 -9.72 -19.46
C SER A 2 -7.08 -9.41 -18.33
N PRO A 3 -6.66 -8.78 -17.21
CA PRO A 3 -7.54 -8.39 -16.10
C PRO A 3 -8.77 -7.60 -16.56
N ILE A 4 -8.62 -6.73 -17.57
CA ILE A 4 -9.73 -5.92 -18.10
C ILE A 4 -10.82 -6.78 -18.75
N VAL A 5 -10.43 -7.86 -19.43
CA VAL A 5 -11.37 -8.77 -20.09
C VAL A 5 -12.18 -9.54 -19.05
N ILE A 6 -11.52 -9.98 -17.97
CA ILE A 6 -12.17 -10.65 -16.85
C ILE A 6 -13.19 -9.71 -16.19
N LEU A 7 -12.78 -8.47 -15.88
CA LEU A 7 -13.67 -7.47 -15.33
C LEU A 7 -14.87 -7.19 -16.26
N GLN A 8 -14.66 -7.08 -17.57
CA GLN A 8 -15.73 -6.90 -18.54
C GLN A 8 -16.72 -8.07 -18.54
N ILE A 9 -16.25 -9.31 -18.47
CA ILE A 9 -17.10 -10.51 -18.41
C ILE A 9 -17.98 -10.48 -17.16
N HIS A 10 -17.38 -10.22 -16.00
CA HIS A 10 -18.08 -10.23 -14.71
C HIS A 10 -18.94 -8.96 -14.47
N ALA A 11 -18.70 -7.88 -15.22
CA ALA A 11 -19.48 -6.66 -15.16
C ALA A 11 -20.79 -6.70 -15.95
N LYS A 12 -20.94 -7.58 -16.95
CA LYS A 12 -22.09 -7.59 -17.90
C LYS A 12 -23.47 -7.54 -17.24
N ASN A 13 -23.64 -8.18 -16.09
CA ASN A 13 -24.92 -8.29 -15.39
C ASN A 13 -25.02 -7.39 -14.16
N LYS A 14 -24.17 -6.35 -14.07
CA LYS A 14 -24.12 -5.45 -12.92
C LYS A 14 -24.41 -4.01 -13.36
N PRO A 15 -25.23 -3.26 -12.59
CA PRO A 15 -25.55 -1.88 -12.93
C PRO A 15 -24.36 -0.98 -12.60
N LEU A 16 -23.40 -0.82 -13.52
CA LEU A 16 -22.30 0.13 -13.37
C LEU A 16 -22.77 1.55 -13.69
N ALA A 17 -22.32 2.53 -12.92
CA ALA A 17 -22.51 3.94 -13.27
C ALA A 17 -21.76 4.27 -14.59
N LYS A 18 -22.27 5.26 -15.33
CA LYS A 18 -21.78 5.59 -16.68
C LYS A 18 -20.32 6.06 -16.74
N ASP A 19 -19.82 6.60 -15.65
CA ASP A 19 -18.47 7.14 -15.48
C ASP A 19 -17.44 6.07 -15.09
N VAL A 20 -17.88 4.83 -14.83
CA VAL A 20 -16.98 3.74 -14.43
C VAL A 20 -16.11 3.28 -15.60
N LYS A 21 -14.81 3.55 -15.47
CA LYS A 21 -13.79 3.02 -16.39
C LYS A 21 -13.12 1.80 -15.76
N LEU A 22 -13.49 0.59 -16.21
CA LEU A 22 -12.92 -0.68 -15.71
C LEU A 22 -11.40 -0.78 -15.84
N ARG A 23 -10.81 -0.01 -16.77
CA ARG A 23 -9.35 0.12 -16.87
C ARG A 23 -8.71 0.63 -15.57
N LEU A 24 -9.32 1.64 -14.93
CA LEU A 24 -8.85 2.18 -13.66
C LEU A 24 -8.97 1.17 -12.50
N VAL A 25 -9.88 0.21 -12.62
CA VAL A 25 -10.01 -0.89 -11.65
C VAL A 25 -8.88 -1.89 -11.87
N ALA A 26 -8.64 -2.29 -13.13
CA ALA A 26 -7.54 -3.18 -13.48
C ALA A 26 -6.16 -2.66 -13.03
N GLU A 27 -5.91 -1.36 -13.22
CA GLU A 27 -4.67 -0.68 -12.80
C GLU A 27 -4.48 -0.69 -11.27
N ARG A 28 -5.56 -0.83 -10.49
CA ARG A 28 -5.51 -0.95 -9.02
C ARG A 28 -5.56 -2.38 -8.50
N THR A 29 -5.55 -3.39 -9.37
CA THR A 29 -5.60 -4.81 -9.01
C THR A 29 -4.43 -5.62 -9.59
N PRO A 30 -3.18 -5.16 -9.51
CA PRO A 30 -2.04 -5.98 -9.92
C PRO A 30 -1.95 -7.22 -9.02
N GLY A 31 -1.60 -8.36 -9.62
CA GLY A 31 -1.47 -9.64 -8.91
C GLY A 31 -2.80 -10.35 -8.57
N PHE A 32 -3.95 -9.74 -8.86
CA PHE A 32 -5.25 -10.37 -8.60
C PHE A 32 -5.50 -11.53 -9.57
N SER A 33 -6.01 -12.64 -9.03
CA SER A 33 -6.53 -13.74 -9.84
C SER A 33 -7.87 -13.37 -10.48
N GLY A 34 -8.30 -14.16 -11.47
CA GLY A 34 -9.63 -13.98 -12.06
C GLY A 34 -10.77 -14.14 -11.04
N ALA A 35 -10.56 -14.98 -10.01
CA ALA A 35 -11.50 -15.14 -8.91
C ALA A 35 -11.56 -13.88 -8.04
N ASP A 36 -10.42 -13.24 -7.76
CA ASP A 36 -10.36 -12.01 -6.97
C ASP A 36 -11.04 -10.85 -7.71
N LEU A 37 -10.81 -10.71 -9.01
CA LEU A 37 -11.47 -9.68 -9.84
C LEU A 37 -12.99 -9.86 -9.89
N SER A 38 -13.46 -11.11 -10.01
CA SER A 38 -14.88 -11.45 -9.90
C SER A 38 -15.43 -11.08 -8.52
N ASN A 39 -14.67 -11.39 -7.46
CA ASN A 39 -15.05 -11.08 -6.09
C ASN A 39 -15.15 -9.56 -5.84
N VAL A 40 -14.23 -8.76 -6.37
CA VAL A 40 -14.29 -7.28 -6.30
C VAL A 40 -15.62 -6.76 -6.85
N LEU A 41 -16.05 -7.24 -8.02
CA LEU A 41 -17.31 -6.80 -8.63
C LEU A 41 -18.54 -7.24 -7.83
N ASN A 42 -18.49 -8.40 -7.17
CA ASN A 42 -19.55 -8.85 -6.28
C ASN A 42 -19.61 -8.01 -5.00
N GLU A 43 -18.46 -7.76 -4.38
CA GLU A 43 -18.36 -6.94 -3.19
C GLU A 43 -18.79 -5.50 -3.45
N ALA A 44 -18.43 -4.92 -4.60
CA ALA A 44 -18.88 -3.59 -5.01
C ALA A 44 -20.41 -3.54 -5.15
N ALA A 45 -21.03 -4.56 -5.73
CA ALA A 45 -22.49 -4.66 -5.86
C ALA A 45 -23.18 -4.76 -4.48
N ILE A 46 -22.63 -5.56 -3.58
CA ILE A 46 -23.15 -5.70 -2.21
C ILE A 46 -23.03 -4.37 -1.45
N LEU A 47 -21.88 -3.70 -1.53
CA LEU A 47 -21.67 -2.39 -0.90
C LEU A 47 -22.65 -1.34 -1.42
N THR A 48 -22.84 -1.30 -2.74
CA THR A 48 -23.80 -0.41 -3.41
C THR A 48 -25.22 -0.63 -2.87
N GLY A 49 -25.68 -1.88 -2.84
CA GLY A 49 -27.01 -2.23 -2.34
C GLY A 49 -27.20 -1.93 -0.86
N ARG A 50 -26.18 -2.15 -0.02
CA ARG A 50 -26.22 -1.81 1.41
C ARG A 50 -26.37 -0.31 1.68
N GLN A 51 -25.90 0.53 0.77
CA GLN A 51 -26.04 1.99 0.84
C GLN A 51 -27.31 2.50 0.15
N GLY A 52 -28.20 1.59 -0.28
CA GLY A 52 -29.45 1.93 -0.96
C GLY A 52 -29.25 2.52 -2.37
N GLN A 53 -28.03 2.42 -2.92
CA GLN A 53 -27.72 2.90 -4.26
C GLN A 53 -28.09 1.85 -5.31
N LYS A 54 -28.38 2.31 -6.53
CA LYS A 54 -28.80 1.44 -7.66
C LYS A 54 -27.67 1.12 -8.63
N GLU A 55 -26.65 1.96 -8.68
CA GLU A 55 -25.53 1.84 -9.61
C GLU A 55 -24.20 1.76 -8.84
N ILE A 56 -23.32 0.87 -9.29
CA ILE A 56 -21.98 0.68 -8.75
C ILE A 56 -21.08 1.78 -9.31
N THR A 57 -20.55 2.62 -8.42
CA THR A 57 -19.63 3.71 -8.75
C THR A 57 -18.17 3.26 -8.62
N LEU A 58 -17.22 4.06 -9.11
CA LEU A 58 -15.79 3.85 -8.90
C LEU A 58 -15.41 3.80 -7.42
N GLU A 59 -16.07 4.62 -6.58
CA GLU A 59 -15.86 4.61 -5.13
C GLU A 59 -16.16 3.24 -4.51
N TYR A 60 -17.30 2.62 -4.86
CA TYR A 60 -17.64 1.29 -4.37
C TYR A 60 -16.71 0.21 -4.90
N LEU A 61 -16.22 0.34 -6.14
CA LEU A 61 -15.22 -0.57 -6.70
C LEU A 61 -13.89 -0.47 -5.95
N TYR A 62 -13.41 0.74 -5.66
CA TYR A 62 -12.18 0.92 -4.89
C TYR A 62 -12.32 0.43 -3.46
N SER A 63 -13.44 0.70 -2.79
CA SER A 63 -13.70 0.14 -1.46
C SER A 63 -13.82 -1.39 -1.49
N ALA A 64 -14.30 -1.98 -2.58
CA ALA A 64 -14.36 -3.43 -2.74
C ALA A 64 -12.98 -4.04 -2.96
N ILE A 65 -12.12 -3.40 -3.77
CA ILE A 65 -10.71 -3.78 -3.92
C ILE A 65 -10.03 -3.82 -2.55
N GLU A 66 -10.13 -2.73 -1.77
CA GLU A 66 -9.54 -2.67 -0.42
C GLU A 66 -10.10 -3.78 0.49
N LYS A 67 -11.40 -4.07 0.41
CA LYS A 67 -12.01 -5.16 1.18
C LYS A 67 -11.46 -6.52 0.78
N VAL A 68 -11.27 -6.78 -0.51
CA VAL A 68 -10.74 -8.05 -1.01
C VAL A 68 -9.26 -8.21 -0.62
N MET A 69 -8.47 -7.13 -0.66
CA MET A 69 -7.05 -7.16 -0.28
C MET A 69 -6.83 -7.27 1.23
N LEU A 70 -7.50 -6.41 2.01
CA LEU A 70 -7.16 -6.15 3.41
C LEU A 70 -8.22 -6.65 4.38
N GLY A 71 -9.39 -7.07 3.87
CA GLY A 71 -10.54 -7.43 4.66
C GLY A 71 -11.48 -6.25 4.98
N PRO A 72 -12.56 -6.52 5.73
CA PRO A 72 -13.58 -5.52 6.04
C PRO A 72 -13.06 -4.42 6.96
N GLU A 73 -13.60 -3.22 6.79
CA GLU A 73 -13.36 -2.06 7.66
C GLU A 73 -13.89 -2.31 9.09
N ARG A 74 -13.10 -1.97 10.10
CA ARG A 74 -13.40 -2.25 11.52
C ARG A 74 -14.02 -1.06 12.24
N ARG A 75 -15.25 -0.70 11.88
CA ARG A 75 -15.98 0.47 12.43
C ARG A 75 -16.29 0.41 13.93
N SER A 76 -16.37 -0.78 14.52
CA SER A 76 -16.72 -0.97 15.94
C SER A 76 -15.52 -0.87 16.89
N ARG A 77 -14.29 -0.74 16.38
CA ARG A 77 -13.10 -0.63 17.23
C ARG A 77 -13.01 0.79 17.78
N VAL A 78 -13.16 0.94 19.10
CA VAL A 78 -12.86 2.20 19.79
C VAL A 78 -11.33 2.36 19.82
N ILE A 79 -10.80 3.28 19.02
CA ILE A 79 -9.37 3.57 18.94
C ILE A 79 -9.06 4.80 19.81
N SER A 80 -8.07 4.68 20.69
CA SER A 80 -7.65 5.82 21.52
C SER A 80 -6.96 6.90 20.66
N LYS A 81 -7.02 8.17 21.07
CA LYS A 81 -6.29 9.24 20.36
C LYS A 81 -4.79 8.93 20.19
N LYS A 82 -4.18 8.34 21.23
CA LYS A 82 -2.78 7.92 21.23
C LYS A 82 -2.51 6.81 20.21
N GLU A 83 -3.38 5.81 20.13
CA GLU A 83 -3.25 4.72 19.16
C GLU A 83 -3.43 5.23 17.72
N LYS A 84 -4.39 6.14 17.50
CA LYS A 84 -4.59 6.81 16.21
C LYS A 84 -3.34 7.60 15.78
N GLU A 85 -2.72 8.30 16.71
CA GLU A 85 -1.45 9.02 16.49
C GLU A 85 -0.31 8.06 16.14
N ILE A 86 -0.14 6.98 16.89
CA ILE A 86 0.87 5.94 16.62
C ILE A 86 0.69 5.35 15.22
N THR A 87 -0.54 4.99 14.84
CA THR A 87 -0.83 4.49 13.49
C THR A 87 -0.54 5.55 12.42
N ALA A 88 -0.86 6.82 12.67
CA ALA A 88 -0.56 7.89 11.72
C ALA A 88 0.94 8.04 11.46
N TYR A 89 1.77 8.01 12.52
CA TYR A 89 3.22 8.02 12.37
C TYR A 89 3.76 6.77 11.64
N HIS A 90 3.18 5.60 11.90
CA HIS A 90 3.56 4.34 11.26
C HIS A 90 3.33 4.36 9.75
N GLU A 91 2.11 4.69 9.34
CA GLU A 91 1.74 4.73 7.93
C GLU A 91 2.47 5.88 7.20
N ALA A 92 2.60 7.04 7.85
CA ALA A 92 3.39 8.13 7.30
C ALA A 92 4.87 7.75 7.13
N GLY A 93 5.43 6.95 8.05
CA GLY A 93 6.78 6.41 7.95
C GLY A 93 6.99 5.54 6.71
N HIS A 94 6.09 4.59 6.48
CA HIS A 94 6.08 3.79 5.24
C HIS A 94 5.98 4.68 4.00
N ALA A 95 5.04 5.62 4.01
CA ALA A 95 4.77 6.47 2.86
C ALA A 95 5.95 7.39 2.50
N VAL A 96 6.57 8.03 3.49
CA VAL A 96 7.70 8.94 3.27
C VAL A 96 8.93 8.16 2.80
N VAL A 97 9.25 7.03 3.44
CA VAL A 97 10.40 6.20 3.01
C VAL A 97 10.19 5.71 1.58
N ALA A 98 9.02 5.17 1.26
CA ALA A 98 8.70 4.77 -0.10
C ALA A 98 8.76 5.96 -1.07
N HIS A 99 8.25 7.14 -0.72
CA HIS A 99 8.23 8.26 -1.64
C HIS A 99 9.63 8.73 -2.06
N PHE A 100 10.57 8.76 -1.12
CA PHE A 100 11.91 9.30 -1.36
C PHE A 100 12.94 8.24 -1.78
N LEU A 101 12.55 6.96 -1.83
CA LEU A 101 13.36 5.90 -2.40
C LEU A 101 13.09 5.77 -3.92
N PRO A 102 14.14 5.85 -4.75
CA PRO A 102 13.99 5.99 -6.20
C PRO A 102 13.47 4.74 -6.91
N HIS A 103 13.65 3.54 -6.34
CA HIS A 103 13.26 2.27 -6.98
C HIS A 103 12.05 1.60 -6.34
N THR A 104 11.31 2.33 -5.50
CA THR A 104 10.10 1.79 -4.88
C THR A 104 8.85 2.25 -5.62
N ASP A 105 7.77 1.51 -5.49
CA ASP A 105 6.52 1.87 -6.13
C ASP A 105 5.93 3.19 -5.57
N PRO A 106 5.26 4.01 -6.40
CA PRO A 106 4.57 5.21 -5.94
C PRO A 106 3.46 4.91 -4.93
N VAL A 107 3.41 5.72 -3.87
CA VAL A 107 2.33 5.69 -2.88
C VAL A 107 1.04 6.17 -3.52
N HIS A 108 0.01 5.33 -3.47
CA HIS A 108 -1.29 5.61 -4.04
C HIS A 108 -2.33 6.02 -3.00
N LYS A 109 -2.26 5.45 -1.81
CA LYS A 109 -3.20 5.74 -0.72
C LYS A 109 -2.58 5.45 0.63
N ILE A 110 -2.85 6.30 1.60
CA ILE A 110 -2.43 6.13 2.99
C ILE A 110 -3.70 6.24 3.84
N SER A 111 -3.94 5.28 4.74
CA SER A 111 -5.10 5.32 5.61
C SER A 111 -4.78 4.78 7.00
N ILE A 112 -5.28 5.44 8.02
CA ILE A 112 -5.22 4.95 9.42
C ILE A 112 -6.51 4.23 9.83
N ILE A 113 -7.39 3.97 8.86
CA ILE A 113 -8.62 3.21 9.08
C ILE A 113 -8.30 1.72 9.07
N ALA A 114 -8.54 1.06 10.19
CA ALA A 114 -8.28 -0.36 10.36
C ALA A 114 -9.14 -1.23 9.43
N ARG A 115 -8.50 -2.17 8.72
CA ARG A 115 -9.15 -3.17 7.84
C ARG A 115 -8.60 -4.55 8.13
N GLY A 116 -9.49 -5.53 8.33
CA GLY A 116 -9.11 -6.90 8.67
C GLY A 116 -8.13 -6.98 9.85
N GLN A 117 -6.92 -7.48 9.59
CA GLN A 117 -5.85 -7.56 10.60
C GLN A 117 -5.00 -6.28 10.70
N ALA A 118 -5.06 -5.39 9.70
CA ALA A 118 -4.27 -4.17 9.63
C ALA A 118 -4.86 -3.04 10.50
N GLY A 119 -3.98 -2.31 11.22
CA GLY A 119 -4.35 -1.15 12.03
C GLY A 119 -4.45 0.16 11.24
N GLY A 120 -3.75 0.22 10.11
CA GLY A 120 -3.73 1.22 9.05
C GLY A 120 -3.07 0.55 7.83
N TYR A 121 -2.95 1.26 6.70
CA TYR A 121 -2.21 0.75 5.56
C TYR A 121 -1.70 1.86 4.64
N THR A 122 -0.55 1.59 4.01
CA THR A 122 0.04 2.38 2.94
C THR A 122 0.05 1.54 1.67
N LEU A 123 -0.80 1.89 0.70
CA LEU A 123 -0.93 1.21 -0.58
C LEU A 123 0.02 1.84 -1.59
N LYS A 124 0.95 1.04 -2.10
CA LYS A 124 1.77 1.34 -3.28
C LYS A 124 1.21 0.57 -4.49
N LEU A 125 1.33 1.13 -5.69
CA LEU A 125 1.00 0.40 -6.92
C LEU A 125 2.19 0.44 -7.88
N PRO A 126 2.53 -0.70 -8.50
CA PRO A 126 3.63 -0.80 -9.45
C PRO A 126 3.39 0.05 -10.68
N THR A 127 4.46 0.68 -11.16
CA THR A 127 4.49 1.44 -12.43
C THR A 127 4.68 0.52 -13.64
N GLU A 128 5.30 -0.65 -13.44
CA GLU A 128 5.54 -1.64 -14.47
C GLU A 128 5.47 -3.07 -13.90
N ASP A 129 5.28 -4.04 -14.78
CA ASP A 129 5.26 -5.46 -14.40
C ASP A 129 6.71 -5.96 -14.25
N ARG A 130 7.21 -6.00 -13.02
CA ARG A 130 8.55 -6.51 -12.69
C ARG A 130 8.46 -7.98 -12.25
N HIS A 131 9.31 -8.82 -12.83
CA HIS A 131 9.47 -10.21 -12.41
C HIS A 131 10.81 -10.49 -11.71
N MET A 132 11.74 -9.54 -11.77
CA MET A 132 13.07 -9.66 -11.18
C MET A 132 13.41 -8.36 -10.46
N HIS A 133 14.09 -8.48 -9.32
CA HIS A 133 14.56 -7.36 -8.53
C HIS A 133 16.08 -7.41 -8.42
N THR A 134 16.69 -6.24 -8.58
CA THR A 134 18.08 -5.99 -8.22
C THR A 134 18.25 -6.02 -6.71
N LYS A 135 19.51 -6.18 -6.26
CA LYS A 135 19.85 -6.11 -4.84
C LYS A 135 19.44 -4.77 -4.21
N GLN A 136 19.53 -3.68 -4.98
CA GLN A 136 19.20 -2.34 -4.50
C GLN A 136 17.69 -2.17 -4.30
N GLU A 137 16.86 -2.58 -5.27
CA GLU A 137 15.39 -2.59 -5.12
C GLU A 137 14.95 -3.41 -3.89
N PHE A 138 15.56 -4.58 -3.69
CA PHE A 138 15.24 -5.41 -2.53
C PHE A 138 15.60 -4.73 -1.20
N LEU A 139 16.75 -4.05 -1.14
CA LEU A 139 17.16 -3.28 0.03
C LEU A 139 16.20 -2.12 0.32
N GLU A 140 15.78 -1.42 -0.73
CA GLU A 140 14.83 -0.31 -0.63
C GLU A 140 13.46 -0.80 -0.14
N GLU A 141 13.00 -1.96 -0.58
CA GLU A 141 11.76 -2.57 -0.07
C GLU A 141 11.87 -2.94 1.42
N ILE A 142 13.02 -3.49 1.85
CA ILE A 142 13.30 -3.70 3.29
C ILE A 142 13.24 -2.37 4.06
N ALA A 143 13.82 -1.30 3.52
CA ALA A 143 13.77 0.02 4.15
C ALA A 143 12.32 0.53 4.27
N VAL A 144 11.48 0.36 3.25
CA VAL A 144 10.05 0.69 3.33
C VAL A 144 9.36 -0.11 4.42
N LEU A 145 9.58 -1.43 4.50
CA LEU A 145 8.99 -2.29 5.54
C LEU A 145 9.42 -1.89 6.95
N LEU A 146 10.65 -1.39 7.11
CA LEU A 146 11.17 -0.91 8.39
C LEU A 146 10.74 0.54 8.70
N GLY A 147 10.33 1.32 7.71
CA GLY A 147 9.95 2.73 7.85
C GLY A 147 8.85 2.97 8.87
N GLY A 148 7.76 2.19 8.83
CA GLY A 148 6.70 2.28 9.83
C GLY A 148 7.13 1.74 11.19
N TYR A 149 7.94 0.69 11.22
CA TYR A 149 8.44 0.10 12.46
C TYR A 149 9.33 1.08 13.26
N LEU A 150 10.21 1.80 12.57
CA LEU A 150 11.05 2.87 13.13
C LEU A 150 10.26 4.00 13.79
N MET A 151 9.01 4.20 13.39
CA MET A 151 8.12 5.22 13.94
C MET A 151 7.36 4.76 15.19
N ILE A 152 7.15 3.46 15.37
CA ILE A 152 6.38 2.94 16.51
C ILE A 152 7.28 2.46 17.65
N PHE A 153 8.24 1.54 17.44
CA PHE A 153 9.12 1.02 18.51
C PHE A 153 10.10 -0.08 18.02
N LEU A 154 11.22 -0.29 18.76
CA LEU A 154 12.10 -1.47 18.68
C LEU A 154 11.56 -2.65 19.50
N GLY A 155 11.32 -3.79 18.87
CA GLY A 155 11.54 -5.12 19.43
C GLY A 155 10.42 -6.13 19.21
N ARG A 156 10.62 -7.08 18.28
CA ARG A 156 10.17 -8.47 18.44
C ARG A 156 10.84 -9.40 17.44
N GLU A 157 11.46 -10.47 17.96
CA GLU A 157 12.04 -11.56 17.18
C GLU A 157 10.95 -12.51 16.69
N ILE A 158 11.13 -12.99 15.45
CA ILE A 158 10.30 -14.03 14.83
C ILE A 158 11.11 -15.32 14.87
N HIS A 159 10.61 -16.37 15.53
CA HIS A 159 11.21 -17.70 15.52
C HIS A 159 10.49 -18.60 14.50
N GLY A 160 11.26 -19.24 13.62
CA GLY A 160 10.80 -20.28 12.71
C GLY A 160 11.74 -21.48 12.78
N GLN A 161 11.19 -22.69 12.65
CA GLN A 161 11.94 -23.94 12.65
C GLN A 161 12.75 -24.06 11.34
N ARG A 162 14.02 -24.47 11.45
CA ARG A 162 15.03 -24.40 10.38
C ARG A 162 15.44 -25.79 9.91
N ASP A 163 15.53 -26.00 8.59
CA ASP A 163 16.00 -27.24 7.95
C ASP A 163 17.46 -27.11 7.45
N TYR A 164 18.40 -26.75 8.33
CA TYR A 164 19.84 -26.68 8.01
C TYR A 164 20.70 -26.74 9.28
N SER A 165 22.02 -26.92 9.13
CA SER A 165 22.95 -27.04 10.27
C SER A 165 23.09 -25.72 11.03
N GLU A 166 23.38 -25.77 12.34
CA GLU A 166 23.53 -24.57 13.18
C GLU A 166 24.58 -23.59 12.64
N LYS A 167 25.67 -24.09 12.07
CA LYS A 167 26.72 -23.25 11.47
C LYS A 167 26.23 -22.49 10.24
N VAL A 168 25.44 -23.14 9.38
CA VAL A 168 24.81 -22.47 8.22
C VAL A 168 23.73 -21.50 8.70
N ALA A 169 23.02 -21.85 9.78
CA ALA A 169 22.04 -20.99 10.41
C ALA A 169 22.64 -19.68 10.94
N GLU A 170 23.78 -19.77 11.61
CA GLU A 170 24.51 -18.61 12.10
C GLU A 170 24.96 -17.67 10.96
N GLN A 171 25.46 -18.24 9.86
CA GLN A 171 25.86 -17.45 8.68
C GLN A 171 24.66 -16.76 8.03
N ILE A 172 23.53 -17.46 7.91
CA ILE A 172 22.28 -16.87 7.41
C ILE A 172 21.81 -15.75 8.34
N ASP A 173 21.83 -15.97 9.65
CA ASP A 173 21.40 -14.96 10.62
C ASP A 173 22.25 -13.71 10.55
N GLN A 174 23.58 -13.85 10.45
CA GLN A 174 24.49 -12.71 10.31
C GLN A 174 24.20 -11.90 9.04
N GLU A 175 23.97 -12.56 7.91
CA GLU A 175 23.70 -11.88 6.64
C GLU A 175 22.29 -11.24 6.65
N VAL A 176 21.28 -11.93 7.18
CA VAL A 176 19.92 -11.39 7.34
C VAL A 176 19.93 -10.16 8.24
N LEU A 177 20.65 -10.21 9.37
CA LEU A 177 20.83 -9.06 10.25
C LEU A 177 21.55 -7.91 9.55
N ALA A 178 22.56 -8.20 8.73
CA ALA A 178 23.24 -7.18 7.94
C ALA A 178 22.28 -6.47 6.98
N PHE A 179 21.44 -7.21 6.25
CA PHE A 179 20.41 -6.64 5.38
C PHE A 179 19.38 -5.80 6.14
N ILE A 180 18.87 -6.30 7.27
CA ILE A 180 17.93 -5.57 8.12
C ILE A 180 18.56 -4.27 8.61
N ASN A 181 19.81 -4.32 9.10
CA ASN A 181 20.51 -3.14 9.60
C ASN A 181 20.76 -2.11 8.50
N GLN A 182 21.09 -2.53 7.28
CA GLN A 182 21.24 -1.63 6.13
C GLN A 182 19.91 -0.96 5.76
N GLY A 183 18.83 -1.74 5.64
CA GLY A 183 17.50 -1.18 5.37
C GLY A 183 17.04 -0.23 6.48
N GLN A 184 17.34 -0.56 7.74
CA GLN A 184 17.06 0.30 8.88
C GLN A 184 17.83 1.62 8.80
N ALA A 185 19.12 1.58 8.50
CA ALA A 185 19.94 2.78 8.37
C ALA A 185 19.42 3.71 7.26
N LEU A 186 19.06 3.13 6.10
CA LEU A 186 18.49 3.86 4.97
C LEU A 186 17.16 4.52 5.33
N ALA A 187 16.25 3.78 5.96
CA ALA A 187 14.97 4.33 6.41
C ALA A 187 15.15 5.44 7.46
N GLN A 188 16.07 5.28 8.41
CA GLN A 188 16.37 6.31 9.41
C GLN A 188 16.93 7.58 8.78
N GLU A 189 17.81 7.46 7.79
CA GLU A 189 18.37 8.60 7.07
C GLU A 189 17.28 9.41 6.35
N ILE A 190 16.39 8.73 5.64
CA ILE A 190 15.27 9.37 4.93
C ILE A 190 14.33 10.06 5.92
N LEU A 191 13.90 9.35 6.97
CA LEU A 191 12.96 9.91 7.94
C LEU A 191 13.55 11.09 8.71
N ARG A 192 14.86 11.10 8.94
CA ARG A 192 15.56 12.25 9.55
C ARG A 192 15.67 13.43 8.59
N SER A 193 16.01 13.18 7.33
CA SER A 193 16.18 14.23 6.31
C SER A 193 14.85 14.78 5.78
N ARG A 194 13.74 14.06 5.99
CA ARG A 194 12.37 14.40 5.54
C ARG A 194 11.39 14.55 6.70
N LYS A 195 11.88 15.00 7.85
CA LYS A 195 11.08 15.15 9.07
C LYS A 195 9.91 16.13 8.90
N ASP A 196 10.10 17.19 8.13
CA ASP A 196 9.07 18.19 7.91
C ASP A 196 7.96 17.64 7.00
N GLU A 197 8.30 16.91 5.95
CA GLU A 197 7.35 16.18 5.10
C GLU A 197 6.56 15.15 5.91
N LEU A 198 7.25 14.36 6.75
CA LEU A 198 6.62 13.40 7.65
C LEU A 198 5.58 14.08 8.57
N ALA A 199 5.93 15.21 9.18
CA ALA A 199 5.02 15.93 10.07
C ALA A 199 3.77 16.44 9.32
N LYS A 200 3.91 16.89 8.06
CA LYS A 200 2.76 17.30 7.22
C LYS A 200 1.82 16.12 6.96
N VAL A 201 2.38 14.96 6.59
CA VAL A 201 1.60 13.75 6.28
C VAL A 201 0.86 13.25 7.51
N VAL A 202 1.53 13.19 8.67
CA VAL A 202 0.90 12.78 9.94
C VAL A 202 -0.25 13.73 10.32
N LYS A 203 -0.03 15.04 10.21
CA LYS A 203 -1.06 16.03 10.51
C LYS A 203 -2.30 15.81 9.63
N GLU A 204 -2.09 15.66 8.32
CA GLU A 204 -3.19 15.44 7.38
C GLU A 204 -3.92 14.11 7.64
N LEU A 205 -3.20 13.02 7.99
CA LEU A 205 -3.80 11.74 8.36
C LEU A 205 -4.66 11.85 9.62
N LEU A 206 -4.25 12.63 10.60
CA LEU A 206 -5.04 12.81 11.82
C LEU A 206 -6.33 13.59 11.57
N GLU A 207 -6.31 14.51 10.59
CA GLU A 207 -7.46 15.30 10.17
C GLU A 207 -8.43 14.53 9.26
N LYS A 208 -7.92 13.83 8.24
CA LYS A 208 -8.74 13.18 7.19
C LYS A 208 -8.86 11.66 7.30
N GLU A 209 -8.03 11.02 8.12
CA GLU A 209 -7.91 9.56 8.28
C GLU A 209 -7.42 8.80 7.04
N THR A 210 -7.50 9.41 5.86
CA THR A 210 -7.08 8.87 4.58
C THR A 210 -6.55 9.99 3.70
N ILE A 211 -5.46 9.72 2.98
CA ILE A 211 -4.83 10.61 2.00
C ILE A 211 -4.68 9.85 0.70
N GLU A 212 -5.23 10.37 -0.40
CA GLU A 212 -5.03 9.82 -1.74
C GLU A 212 -3.75 10.39 -2.37
N ARG A 213 -3.21 9.70 -3.40
CA ARG A 213 -1.94 10.05 -4.08
C ARG A 213 -1.77 11.55 -4.34
N TYR A 214 -2.79 12.18 -4.94
CA TYR A 214 -2.75 13.60 -5.30
C TYR A 214 -2.60 14.52 -4.09
N GLU A 215 -3.23 14.17 -2.97
CA GLU A 215 -3.10 14.92 -1.73
C GLU A 215 -1.73 14.69 -1.10
N PHE A 216 -1.24 13.46 -1.13
CA PHE A 216 0.10 13.13 -0.64
C PHE A 216 1.18 13.89 -1.41
N GLU A 217 1.14 13.86 -2.75
CA GLU A 217 2.10 14.57 -3.61
C GLU A 217 2.05 16.10 -3.43
N LYS A 218 0.91 16.68 -3.04
CA LYS A 218 0.85 18.10 -2.67
C LYS A 218 1.65 18.42 -1.41
N LEU A 219 1.73 17.47 -0.48
CA LEU A 219 2.42 17.67 0.80
C LEU A 219 3.93 17.48 0.66
N VAL A 220 4.36 16.50 -0.15
CA VAL A 220 5.76 16.04 -0.20
C VAL A 220 6.45 16.24 -1.56
N GLY A 221 5.71 16.66 -2.59
CA GLY A 221 6.19 16.77 -3.96
C GLY A 221 5.89 15.52 -4.80
N LYS A 222 6.27 15.58 -6.09
CA LYS A 222 6.22 14.41 -6.96
C LYS A 222 7.41 13.51 -6.70
N LYS A 223 7.17 12.20 -6.78
CA LYS A 223 8.22 11.20 -6.64
C LYS A 223 9.21 11.34 -7.80
N GLN A 224 10.51 11.28 -7.48
CA GLN A 224 11.57 11.16 -8.47
C GLN A 224 11.92 9.68 -8.59
N LEU A 225 11.60 9.09 -9.75
CA LEU A 225 11.97 7.71 -10.08
C LEU A 225 13.41 7.68 -10.63
N ALA A 226 14.09 6.55 -10.50
CA ALA A 226 15.40 6.34 -11.11
C ALA A 226 15.31 6.47 -12.66
N GLU A 227 16.39 6.94 -13.29
CA GLU A 227 16.46 7.09 -14.75
C GLU A 227 16.21 5.74 -15.45
N GLY A 228 15.17 5.67 -16.29
CA GLY A 228 14.76 4.46 -17.02
C GLY A 228 13.35 3.96 -16.69
N GLU A 229 12.75 4.44 -15.61
CA GLU A 229 11.39 4.07 -15.19
C GLU A 229 10.40 5.19 -15.56
N VAL A 230 9.76 5.07 -16.73
CA VAL A 230 8.78 6.06 -17.19
C VAL A 230 7.46 5.89 -16.43
N GLU A 231 6.90 7.00 -15.90
CA GLU A 231 5.52 7.02 -15.40
C GLU A 231 4.55 6.58 -16.52
N VAL A 232 3.95 5.40 -16.38
CA VAL A 232 2.83 5.01 -17.25
C VAL A 232 1.59 5.77 -16.78
N GLY A 233 1.35 6.92 -17.40
CA GLY A 233 0.00 7.40 -17.74
C GLY A 233 -0.69 8.35 -16.75
N THR A 234 -0.32 9.63 -16.78
CA THR A 234 -1.31 10.72 -16.69
C THR A 234 -1.27 11.56 -17.96
N GLU A 235 -1.64 10.99 -19.10
CA GLU A 235 -1.98 11.79 -20.28
C GLU A 235 -3.36 11.39 -20.79
N GLY A 236 -4.26 12.37 -20.74
CA GLY A 236 -5.59 12.27 -21.29
C GLY A 236 -5.57 12.29 -22.82
N LYS A 237 -6.44 11.46 -23.40
CA LYS A 237 -7.46 11.82 -24.37
C LYS A 237 -8.56 10.76 -24.33
#